data_AF-A0A3D1M4M1-F1
#
_entry.id   AF-A0A3D1M4M1-F1
#
_cell.length_a   1.000
_cell.length_b   1.000
_cell.length_c   1.000
_cell.angle_alpha   90.00
_cell.angle_beta   90.00
_cell.angle_gamma   90.00
#
_symmetry.space_group_name_H-M   'P 1'
#
loop_
_entity.id
_entity.type
_entity.pdbx_description
1 polymer ?
#
loop_
_entity_poly.entity_id
_entity_poly.type
_entity_poly.pdbx_seq_one_letter_code
_entity_poly.pdbx_strand_id
1 'polypeptide(L)'
;MLAFVKKCIGFRKEHPVLRQRQPLRMADYKKTGYPDISYHSHTAWMYESGQTKAGIAVMYSGGYAEKSPGVPDDMIYIAYNMYWRPQFFAVPDLLDGKQWYIKADTSSEEGFYEGDGIVLEKTEGEGKVFEVPPRTVIILVGK
;
A
#
# COMPACT_ATOMS: atom_id res chain seq x y z
N MET A 1 -8.69 4.61 -20.12
CA MET A 1 -7.88 5.76 -19.63
C MET A 1 -8.67 6.79 -18.81
N LEU A 2 -9.66 7.51 -19.36
CA LEU A 2 -10.39 8.55 -18.59
C LEU A 2 -11.07 8.03 -17.31
N ALA A 3 -11.75 6.88 -17.38
CA ALA A 3 -12.40 6.27 -16.23
C ALA A 3 -11.38 5.92 -15.12
N PHE A 4 -10.25 5.34 -15.50
CA PHE A 4 -9.15 5.04 -14.59
C PHE A 4 -8.64 6.30 -13.87
N VAL A 5 -8.38 7.39 -14.60
CA VAL A 5 -7.94 8.66 -14.01
C VAL A 5 -8.97 9.22 -13.02
N LYS A 6 -10.27 9.14 -13.36
CA LYS A 6 -11.35 9.52 -12.43
C LYS A 6 -11.33 8.67 -11.15
N LYS A 7 -11.11 7.36 -11.28
CA LYS A 7 -10.96 6.45 -10.13
C LYS A 7 -9.74 6.80 -9.28
N CYS A 8 -8.58 7.09 -9.87
CA CYS A 8 -7.40 7.56 -9.13
C CYS A 8 -7.68 8.84 -8.33
N ILE A 9 -8.35 9.83 -8.95
CA ILE A 9 -8.72 11.08 -8.28
C ILE A 9 -9.71 10.82 -7.14
N GLY A 10 -10.69 9.95 -7.37
CA GLY A 10 -11.66 9.52 -6.35
C GLY A 10 -10.97 8.89 -5.15
N PHE A 11 -10.15 7.87 -5.39
CA PHE A 11 -9.37 7.17 -4.37
C PHE A 11 -8.50 8.12 -3.54
N ARG A 12 -7.77 9.04 -4.19
CA ARG A 12 -6.97 10.04 -3.48
C ARG A 12 -7.82 10.97 -2.60
N LYS A 13 -9.05 11.29 -3.02
CA LYS A 13 -9.97 12.13 -2.22
C LYS A 13 -10.54 11.35 -1.04
N GLU A 14 -10.91 10.10 -1.25
CA GLU A 14 -11.47 9.19 -0.24
C GLU A 14 -10.49 8.86 0.90
N HIS A 15 -9.18 8.87 0.61
CA HIS A 15 -8.13 8.58 1.59
C HIS A 15 -7.28 9.81 1.94
N PRO A 16 -7.68 10.62 2.95
CA PRO A 16 -6.90 11.76 3.41
C PRO A 16 -5.46 11.44 3.85
N VAL A 17 -5.13 10.18 4.16
CA VAL A 17 -3.75 9.76 4.45
C VAL A 17 -2.80 10.04 3.28
N LEU A 18 -3.30 10.08 2.04
CA LEU A 18 -2.54 10.43 0.83
C LEU A 18 -2.49 11.94 0.55
N ARG A 19 -3.05 12.77 1.44
CA ARG A 19 -3.20 14.22 1.27
C ARG A 19 -2.83 15.02 2.52
N GLN A 20 -1.94 14.48 3.34
CA GLN A 20 -1.51 15.13 4.57
C GLN A 20 -0.76 16.44 4.26
N ARG A 21 -1.11 17.51 4.98
CA ARG A 21 -0.56 18.86 4.75
C ARG A 21 0.87 19.02 5.27
N GLN A 22 1.25 18.18 6.23
CA GLN A 22 2.55 18.22 6.89
C GLN A 22 3.41 17.05 6.42
N PRO A 23 4.74 17.21 6.37
CA PRO A 23 5.65 16.11 6.12
C PRO A 23 5.48 14.98 7.14
N LEU A 24 5.58 13.74 6.65
CA LEU A 24 5.53 12.54 7.48
C LEU A 24 6.88 12.31 8.17
N ARG A 25 6.83 11.71 9.36
CA ARG A 25 7.95 11.66 10.31
C ARG A 25 8.63 10.30 10.39
N MET A 26 8.08 9.27 9.74
CA MET A 26 8.56 7.89 9.83
C MET A 26 8.62 7.39 11.28
N ALA A 27 7.70 7.85 12.12
CA ALA A 27 7.70 7.57 13.56
C ALA A 27 6.27 7.40 14.10
N ASP A 28 6.12 6.56 15.12
CA ASP A 28 4.83 6.35 15.79
C ASP A 28 4.57 7.40 16.88
N TYR A 29 4.35 8.66 16.50
CA TYR A 29 4.14 9.74 17.47
C TYR A 29 2.71 9.81 18.04
N LYS A 30 1.76 9.05 17.46
CA LYS A 30 0.40 8.90 18.00
C LYS A 30 0.21 7.61 18.81
N LYS A 31 1.23 6.74 18.89
CA LYS A 31 1.19 5.45 19.60
C LYS A 31 0.11 4.51 19.04
N THR A 32 -0.02 4.46 17.72
CA THR A 32 -0.99 3.60 17.02
C THR A 32 -0.45 2.21 16.74
N GLY A 33 0.82 1.94 17.05
CA GLY A 33 1.54 0.70 16.69
C GLY A 33 2.19 0.76 15.29
N TYR A 34 2.06 1.89 14.58
CA TYR A 34 2.54 2.08 13.22
C TYR A 34 3.18 3.47 13.07
N PRO A 35 4.32 3.62 12.38
CA PRO A 35 4.76 4.94 11.92
C PRO A 35 3.78 5.51 10.90
N ASP A 36 3.74 6.84 10.76
CA ASP A 36 2.85 7.51 9.80
C ASP A 36 3.13 7.13 8.33
N ILE A 37 4.39 6.82 8.02
CA ILE A 37 4.84 6.22 6.77
C ILE A 37 5.95 5.21 7.02
N SER A 38 6.01 4.15 6.20
CA SER A 38 7.16 3.23 6.15
C SER A 38 7.46 2.77 4.72
N TYR A 39 8.70 2.35 4.50
CA TYR A 39 9.21 1.87 3.22
C TYR A 39 9.54 0.40 3.30
N HIS A 40 9.30 -0.32 2.21
CA HIS A 40 9.42 -1.77 2.13
C HIS A 40 10.08 -2.17 0.81
N SER A 41 10.82 -3.27 0.86
CA SER A 41 11.36 -3.96 -0.31
C SER A 41 10.98 -5.44 -0.20
N HIS A 42 11.90 -6.36 -0.48
CA HIS A 42 11.76 -7.77 -0.16
C HIS A 42 11.68 -8.03 1.37
N THR A 43 12.00 -7.02 2.19
CA THR A 43 11.87 -7.05 3.66
C THR A 43 10.84 -6.01 4.11
N ALA A 44 10.00 -6.39 5.09
CA ALA A 44 9.00 -5.48 5.65
C ALA A 44 9.69 -4.44 6.55
N TRP A 45 9.11 -3.24 6.63
CA TRP A 45 9.51 -2.12 7.49
C TRP A 45 10.84 -1.44 7.14
N MET A 46 11.57 -1.94 6.15
CA MET A 46 12.83 -1.37 5.72
C MET A 46 12.98 -1.49 4.21
N TYR A 47 13.58 -0.47 3.60
CA TYR A 47 14.07 -0.58 2.23
C TYR A 47 15.49 -1.15 2.25
N GLU A 48 15.63 -2.36 1.70
CA GLU A 48 16.93 -2.97 1.46
C GLU A 48 17.34 -2.83 -0.02
N SER A 49 18.45 -2.13 -0.25
CA SER A 49 19.01 -1.97 -1.59
C SER A 49 19.51 -3.31 -2.15
N GLY A 50 19.10 -3.65 -3.37
CA GLY A 50 19.69 -4.75 -4.15
C GLY A 50 18.76 -5.95 -4.36
N GLN A 51 17.85 -6.23 -3.41
CA GLN A 51 16.85 -7.29 -3.55
C GLN A 51 15.69 -6.86 -4.46
N THR A 52 15.18 -5.66 -4.23
CA THR A 52 14.15 -5.06 -5.08
C THR A 52 14.81 -4.05 -6.03
N LYS A 53 14.98 -4.43 -7.30
CA LYS A 53 15.60 -3.57 -8.32
C LYS A 53 14.56 -2.62 -8.87
N ALA A 54 14.89 -1.33 -8.97
CA ALA A 54 14.01 -0.29 -9.52
C ALA A 54 12.57 -0.39 -8.98
N GLY A 55 12.42 -0.73 -7.70
CA GLY A 55 11.14 -0.92 -7.06
C GLY A 55 11.19 -0.55 -5.60
N ILE A 56 10.04 -0.13 -5.08
CA ILE A 56 9.86 0.28 -3.70
C ILE A 56 8.39 0.07 -3.35
N ALA A 57 8.10 -0.22 -2.09
CA ALA A 57 6.75 -0.13 -1.58
C ALA A 57 6.67 0.83 -0.40
N VAL A 58 5.53 1.49 -0.28
CA VAL A 58 5.28 2.55 0.71
C VAL A 58 3.97 2.27 1.42
N MET A 59 4.00 2.23 2.74
CA MET A 59 2.81 2.11 3.58
C MET A 59 2.52 3.44 4.26
N TYR A 60 1.27 3.90 4.16
CA TYR A 60 0.72 5.05 4.86
C TYR A 60 -0.23 4.56 5.95
N SER A 61 0.02 4.98 7.19
CA SER A 61 -0.78 4.53 8.33
C SER A 61 -2.05 5.35 8.49
N GLY A 62 -3.20 4.69 8.36
CA GLY A 62 -4.52 5.31 8.43
C GLY A 62 -4.81 6.02 9.77
N GLY A 63 -4.13 5.62 10.86
CA GLY A 63 -4.22 6.29 12.17
C GLY A 63 -3.74 7.75 12.20
N TYR A 64 -3.11 8.21 11.12
CA TYR A 64 -2.59 9.57 10.99
C TYR A 64 -3.50 10.51 10.19
N ALA A 65 -4.62 9.98 9.69
CA ALA A 65 -5.64 10.73 8.98
C ALA A 65 -7.04 10.28 9.43
N GLU A 66 -8.05 11.11 9.17
CA GLU A 66 -9.44 10.79 9.49
C GLU A 66 -10.28 10.90 8.23
N LYS A 67 -11.00 9.82 7.89
CA LYS A 67 -11.96 9.83 6.76
C LYS A 67 -13.28 10.50 7.11
N SER A 68 -13.62 10.50 8.40
CA SER A 68 -14.72 11.27 9.01
C SER A 68 -14.37 11.57 10.47
N PRO A 69 -15.03 12.54 11.14
CA PRO A 69 -14.67 12.93 12.50
C PRO A 69 -14.55 11.75 13.46
N GLY A 70 -13.36 11.53 14.01
CA GLY A 70 -13.07 10.44 14.96
C GLY A 70 -12.94 9.04 14.35
N VAL A 71 -13.00 8.92 13.01
CA VAL A 71 -12.83 7.65 12.30
C VAL A 71 -11.50 7.68 11.55
N PRO A 72 -10.51 6.88 11.97
CA PRO A 72 -9.25 6.75 11.26
C PRO A 72 -9.46 6.36 9.78
N ASP A 73 -8.57 6.84 8.92
CA ASP A 73 -8.50 6.37 7.54
C ASP A 73 -8.01 4.91 7.48
N ASP A 74 -8.08 4.29 6.32
CA ASP A 74 -7.60 2.93 6.09
C ASP A 74 -6.07 2.91 5.93
N MET A 75 -5.44 1.74 6.15
CA MET A 75 -4.02 1.56 5.86
C MET A 75 -3.85 1.46 4.34
N ILE A 76 -2.96 2.26 3.76
CA ILE A 76 -2.70 2.22 2.31
C ILE A 76 -1.28 1.72 2.07
N TYR A 77 -1.11 0.69 1.27
CA TYR A 77 0.19 0.20 0.85
C TYR A 77 0.30 0.25 -0.67
N ILE A 78 1.34 0.87 -1.21
CA ILE A 78 1.54 1.00 -2.66
C ILE A 78 2.87 0.38 -3.03
N ALA A 79 2.84 -0.66 -3.86
CA ALA A 79 4.04 -1.28 -4.42
C ALA A 79 4.28 -0.77 -5.84
N TYR A 80 5.50 -0.32 -6.09
CA TYR A 80 5.94 0.19 -7.37
C TYR A 80 7.03 -0.74 -7.92
N ASN A 81 6.71 -1.51 -8.97
CA ASN A 81 7.71 -2.24 -9.73
C ASN A 81 7.99 -1.50 -11.05
N MET A 82 9.06 -0.71 -11.12
CA MET A 82 9.50 -0.07 -12.36
C MET A 82 10.52 -0.92 -13.13
N TYR A 83 10.82 -2.12 -12.63
CA TYR A 83 11.71 -3.07 -13.27
C TYR A 83 11.02 -3.85 -14.39
N TRP A 84 11.83 -4.50 -15.21
CA TRP A 84 11.38 -5.29 -16.37
C TRP A 84 11.14 -6.78 -16.04
N ARG A 85 11.35 -7.17 -14.78
CA ARG A 85 11.03 -8.50 -14.26
C ARG A 85 10.07 -8.37 -13.06
N PRO A 86 9.34 -9.44 -12.71
CA PRO A 86 8.58 -9.45 -11.46
C PRO A 86 9.48 -9.12 -10.27
N GLN A 87 8.91 -8.43 -9.28
CA GLN A 87 9.56 -8.11 -8.02
C GLN A 87 8.68 -8.56 -6.88
N PHE A 88 9.29 -8.96 -5.77
CA PHE A 88 8.58 -9.38 -4.57
C PHE A 88 8.69 -8.29 -3.50
N PHE A 89 7.57 -8.04 -2.85
CA PHE A 89 7.48 -7.05 -1.78
C PHE A 89 6.92 -7.68 -0.53
N ALA A 90 7.61 -7.50 0.58
CA ALA A 90 7.13 -7.91 1.89
C ALA A 90 6.03 -6.97 2.37
N VAL A 91 4.93 -7.55 2.84
CA VAL A 91 3.80 -6.80 3.38
C VAL A 91 3.67 -7.07 4.89
N PRO A 92 3.66 -6.03 5.74
CA PRO A 92 3.55 -6.23 7.18
C PRO A 92 2.17 -6.81 7.54
N ASP A 93 2.11 -7.53 8.66
CA ASP A 93 0.84 -7.94 9.24
C ASP A 93 0.10 -6.73 9.81
N LEU A 94 -1.22 -6.75 9.66
CA LEU A 94 -2.09 -5.74 10.23
C LEU A 94 -2.56 -6.16 11.63
N LEU A 95 -2.70 -5.18 12.53
CA LEU A 95 -3.31 -5.39 13.84
C LEU A 95 -4.80 -5.74 13.71
N ASP A 96 -5.37 -6.22 14.81
CA ASP A 96 -6.82 -6.46 14.97
C ASP A 96 -7.43 -7.45 13.96
N GLY A 97 -6.62 -8.37 13.41
CA GLY A 97 -7.08 -9.39 12.47
C GLY A 97 -7.40 -8.88 11.06
N LYS A 98 -7.02 -7.63 10.76
CA LYS A 98 -7.25 -7.01 9.45
C LYS A 98 -6.46 -7.68 8.34
N GLN A 99 -6.96 -7.56 7.11
CA GLN A 99 -6.37 -8.15 5.91
C GLN A 99 -6.08 -7.09 4.85
N TRP A 100 -5.14 -7.42 3.97
CA TRP A 100 -4.82 -6.60 2.81
C TRP A 100 -5.69 -6.99 1.64
N TYR A 101 -6.23 -5.99 0.94
CA TYR A 101 -7.01 -6.16 -0.28
C TYR A 101 -6.37 -5.37 -1.41
N ILE A 102 -6.15 -6.00 -2.55
CA ILE A 102 -5.75 -5.37 -3.80
C ILE A 102 -6.91 -4.51 -4.29
N LYS A 103 -6.71 -3.19 -4.22
CA LYS A 103 -7.70 -2.20 -4.67
C LYS A 103 -7.44 -1.72 -6.10
N ALA A 104 -6.19 -1.65 -6.50
CA ALA A 104 -5.79 -1.31 -7.86
C ALA A 104 -4.57 -2.11 -8.30
N ASP A 105 -4.56 -2.50 -9.57
CA ASP A 105 -3.46 -3.20 -10.23
C ASP A 105 -3.37 -2.69 -11.67
N THR A 106 -2.30 -1.95 -11.97
CA THR A 106 -2.10 -1.36 -13.30
C THR A 106 -1.73 -2.38 -14.39
N SER A 107 -1.46 -3.63 -14.04
CA SER A 107 -1.29 -4.73 -15.00
C SER A 107 -2.62 -5.38 -15.42
N SER A 108 -3.68 -5.16 -14.64
CA SER A 108 -5.03 -5.66 -14.92
C SER A 108 -5.79 -4.71 -15.86
N GLU A 109 -6.71 -5.27 -16.67
CA GLU A 109 -7.57 -4.46 -17.55
C GLU A 109 -8.56 -3.58 -16.76
N GLU A 110 -9.00 -4.05 -15.59
CA GLU A 110 -9.88 -3.32 -14.68
C GLU A 110 -9.19 -2.08 -14.09
N GLY A 111 -7.90 -2.21 -13.76
CA GLY A 111 -7.06 -1.18 -13.14
C GLY A 111 -7.43 -0.88 -11.68
N PHE A 112 -8.72 -0.78 -11.36
CA PHE A 112 -9.29 -0.59 -10.02
C PHE A 112 -10.46 -1.55 -9.80
N TYR A 113 -10.36 -2.35 -8.75
CA TYR A 113 -11.39 -3.29 -8.35
C TYR A 113 -12.51 -2.60 -7.57
N GLU A 114 -13.75 -3.03 -7.83
CA GLU A 114 -14.95 -2.55 -7.14
C GLU A 114 -15.04 -3.11 -5.70
N GLY A 115 -15.90 -2.53 -4.86
CA GLY A 115 -16.09 -2.99 -3.48
C GLY A 115 -14.81 -2.91 -2.63
N ASP A 116 -14.54 -3.93 -1.83
CA ASP A 116 -13.33 -4.00 -0.99
C ASP A 116 -12.06 -4.36 -1.75
N GLY A 117 -12.18 -4.85 -2.99
CA GLY A 117 -11.07 -5.35 -3.80
C GLY A 117 -10.91 -6.86 -3.69
N ILE A 118 -9.73 -7.35 -4.05
CA ILE A 118 -9.39 -8.79 -4.02
C ILE A 118 -8.50 -9.06 -2.81
N VAL A 119 -8.79 -10.08 -2.00
CA VAL A 119 -7.93 -10.45 -0.87
C VAL A 119 -6.51 -10.73 -1.37
N LEU A 120 -5.51 -10.12 -0.74
CA LEU A 120 -4.11 -10.35 -1.10
C LEU A 120 -3.69 -11.76 -0.67
N GLU A 121 -3.36 -12.59 -1.65
CA GLU A 121 -2.67 -13.85 -1.43
C GLU A 121 -1.17 -13.59 -1.18
N LYS A 122 -0.63 -14.20 -0.13
CA LYS A 122 0.77 -14.08 0.27
C LYS A 122 1.45 -15.43 0.11
N THR A 123 2.72 -15.43 -0.30
CA THR A 123 3.52 -16.66 -0.26
C THR A 123 3.86 -16.99 1.19
N GLU A 124 3.63 -18.24 1.61
CA GLU A 124 4.01 -18.73 2.94
C GLU A 124 5.55 -18.85 3.06
N GLY A 125 6.13 -18.34 4.15
CA GLY A 125 7.57 -18.38 4.41
C GLY A 125 8.12 -17.12 5.09
N GLU A 126 9.44 -17.03 5.23
CA GLU A 126 10.12 -15.85 5.75
C GLU A 126 9.89 -14.65 4.82
N GLY A 127 9.25 -13.60 5.36
CA GLY A 127 9.06 -12.32 4.68
C GLY A 127 7.66 -12.02 4.13
N LYS A 128 6.69 -12.97 4.19
CA LYS A 128 5.29 -12.80 3.74
C LYS A 128 5.17 -11.84 2.54
N VAL A 129 5.72 -12.26 1.41
CA VAL A 129 5.82 -11.43 0.20
C VAL A 129 4.63 -11.66 -0.73
N PHE A 130 4.41 -10.71 -1.63
CA PHE A 130 3.58 -10.90 -2.82
C PHE A 130 4.34 -10.47 -4.08
N GLU A 131 4.00 -11.08 -5.21
CA GLU A 131 4.59 -10.77 -6.50
C GLU A 131 3.92 -9.54 -7.12
N VAL A 132 4.73 -8.63 -7.66
CA VAL A 132 4.27 -7.51 -8.48
C VAL A 132 4.84 -7.67 -9.89
N PRO A 133 3.99 -7.76 -10.93
CA PRO A 133 4.44 -7.93 -12.32
C PRO A 133 5.37 -6.81 -12.78
N PRO A 134 6.14 -7.00 -13.88
CA PRO A 134 6.97 -5.96 -14.47
C PRO A 134 6.18 -4.67 -14.71
N ARG A 135 6.80 -3.50 -14.51
CA ARG A 135 6.23 -2.19 -14.88
C ARG A 135 4.83 -1.92 -14.30
N THR A 136 4.60 -2.39 -13.08
CA THR A 136 3.28 -2.39 -12.44
C THR A 136 3.32 -1.65 -11.11
N VAL A 137 2.26 -0.88 -10.87
CA VAL A 137 1.89 -0.33 -9.58
C VAL A 137 0.66 -1.07 -9.04
N ILE A 138 0.74 -1.55 -7.81
CA ILE A 138 -0.36 -2.17 -7.07
C ILE A 138 -0.66 -1.32 -5.82
N ILE A 139 -1.95 -1.07 -5.57
CA ILE A 139 -2.44 -0.40 -4.36
C ILE A 139 -3.21 -1.42 -3.52
N LEU A 140 -2.83 -1.55 -2.26
CA LEU A 140 -3.51 -2.33 -1.25
C LEU A 140 -4.20 -1.41 -0.23
N VAL A 141 -5.35 -1.86 0.27
CA VAL A 141 -6.07 -1.26 1.40
C VAL A 141 -6.15 -2.28 2.53
N GLY A 142 -5.80 -1.86 3.74
CA GLY A 142 -5.88 -2.69 4.94
C GLY A 142 -7.22 -2.47 5.65
N LYS A 143 -8.05 -3.52 5.72
CA LYS A 143 -9.40 -3.49 6.32
C LYS A 143 -9.59 -4.57 7.35
#